data_AF-A0A8D0RMK7-F1
#
_entry.id   AF-A0A8D0RMK7-F1
#
_cell.length_a   1.000
_cell.length_b   1.000
_cell.length_c   1.000
_cell.angle_alpha   90.00
_cell.angle_beta   90.00
_cell.angle_gamma   90.00
#
_symmetry.space_group_name_H-M   'P 1'
#
loop_
_entity.id
_entity.type
_entity.pdbx_description
1 polymer ?
#
loop_
_entity_poly.entity_id
_entity_poly.type
_entity_poly.pdbx_seq_one_letter_code
_entity_poly.pdbx_strand_id
1 'polypeptide(L)'
;MGLCAKSARQVLPEAQPTEEKMVVPPRMSRVNGWSKPLHKFQVACWVVFLVLTSTNFGIFIPLMPPYWRYTAYGVTGSIFLFHLVVHIIAVSINPAEKSVHQKNYLEPMPVFDRSKHAHVIQDLYCHLCETNV
;
A
#
# COMPACT_ATOMS: atom_id res chain seq x y z
N MET A 1 41.81 1.50 21.67
CA MET A 1 40.67 0.90 22.41
C MET A 1 39.49 1.83 22.20
N GLY A 2 38.54 1.42 21.36
CA GLY A 2 37.42 2.27 20.93
C GLY A 2 36.36 2.38 22.01
N LEU A 3 36.02 3.61 22.39
CA LEU A 3 34.89 3.91 23.26
C LEU A 3 33.74 4.47 22.40
N CYS A 4 32.74 3.61 22.25
CA CYS A 4 31.49 3.84 21.57
C CYS A 4 30.62 4.81 22.40
N ALA A 5 30.49 6.07 21.96
CA ALA A 5 29.55 7.02 22.56
C ALA A 5 28.24 6.99 21.76
N LYS A 6 27.20 6.46 22.41
CA LYS A 6 25.82 6.38 21.90
C LYS A 6 25.29 7.79 21.60
N SER A 7 24.94 8.04 20.34
CA SER A 7 24.22 9.25 19.90
C SER A 7 22.84 9.31 20.55
N ALA A 8 22.69 10.11 21.61
CA ALA A 8 21.40 10.47 22.16
C ALA A 8 20.65 11.37 21.16
N ARG A 9 19.64 10.83 20.49
CA ARG A 9 18.68 11.62 19.71
C ARG A 9 17.77 12.37 20.68
N GLN A 10 18.22 13.52 21.18
CA GLN A 10 17.35 14.48 21.84
C GLN A 10 16.55 15.21 20.76
N VAL A 11 15.25 14.95 20.71
CA VAL A 11 14.31 15.77 19.93
C VAL A 11 13.90 16.93 20.84
N LEU A 12 14.34 18.13 20.46
CA LEU A 12 14.04 19.40 21.09
C LEU A 12 12.51 19.63 21.14
N PRO A 13 11.92 20.14 22.22
CA PRO A 13 10.51 20.53 22.23
C PRO A 13 10.35 21.82 21.43
N GLU A 14 9.67 21.75 20.29
CA GLU A 14 9.31 22.93 19.50
C GLU A 14 8.24 23.74 20.27
N ALA A 15 8.60 24.97 20.64
CA ALA A 15 7.69 25.94 21.24
C ALA A 15 6.59 26.32 20.23
N GLN A 16 5.33 26.41 20.69
CA GLN A 16 4.19 26.75 19.84
C GLN A 16 4.24 28.19 19.34
N PRO A 17 3.88 28.41 18.06
CA PRO A 17 3.13 29.59 17.67
C PRO A 17 1.72 29.20 17.26
N THR A 18 0.76 29.96 17.79
CA THR A 18 -0.63 30.02 17.37
C THR A 18 -0.71 30.39 15.89
N GLU A 19 -0.97 29.41 15.02
CA GLU A 19 -1.51 29.66 13.69
C GLU A 19 -2.76 28.82 13.50
N GLU A 20 -3.81 29.45 13.01
CA GLU A 20 -5.07 28.85 12.61
C GLU A 20 -4.80 27.65 11.70
N LYS A 21 -4.81 26.45 12.28
CA LYS A 21 -4.74 25.21 11.51
C LYS A 21 -6.00 25.15 10.67
N MET A 22 -5.87 25.57 9.41
CA MET A 22 -6.71 25.14 8.30
C MET A 22 -6.97 23.65 8.52
N VAL A 23 -8.20 23.31 8.92
CA VAL A 23 -8.58 21.95 9.27
C VAL A 23 -8.50 21.14 7.98
N VAL A 24 -7.30 20.59 7.74
CA VAL A 24 -7.09 19.61 6.68
C VAL A 24 -8.11 18.52 6.95
N PRO A 25 -9.04 18.25 6.00
CA PRO A 25 -10.06 17.27 6.23
C PRO A 25 -9.37 15.96 6.61
N PRO A 26 -9.92 15.22 7.58
CA PRO A 26 -9.30 14.03 8.09
C PRO A 26 -8.94 13.11 6.94
N ARG A 27 -7.67 12.70 6.86
CA ARG A 27 -7.25 11.72 5.86
C ARG A 27 -8.03 10.44 6.15
N MET A 28 -9.06 10.19 5.35
CA MET A 28 -9.77 8.93 5.36
C MET A 28 -8.74 7.80 5.21
N SER A 29 -8.86 6.78 6.07
CA SER A 29 -7.96 5.64 6.04
C SER A 29 -7.98 5.01 4.65
N ARG A 30 -6.80 4.70 4.12
CA ARG A 30 -6.68 4.11 2.79
C ARG A 30 -7.14 2.65 2.87
N VAL A 31 -8.27 2.34 2.24
CA VAL A 31 -8.91 1.02 2.35
C VAL A 31 -8.31 -0.03 1.41
N ASN A 32 -7.70 0.36 0.30
CA ASN A 32 -7.07 -0.57 -0.66
C ASN A 32 -6.16 0.19 -1.65
N GLY A 33 -5.56 -0.52 -2.59
CA GLY A 33 -4.77 0.07 -3.68
C GLY A 33 -5.59 0.85 -4.70
N TRP A 34 -6.93 0.84 -4.63
CA TRP A 34 -7.82 1.66 -5.46
C TRP A 34 -8.12 3.04 -4.86
N SER A 35 -7.74 3.25 -3.60
CA SER A 35 -7.97 4.52 -2.91
C SER A 35 -7.14 5.64 -3.54
N LYS A 36 -7.74 6.82 -3.70
CA LYS A 36 -7.08 8.00 -4.25
C LYS A 36 -6.10 8.61 -3.22
N PRO A 37 -4.99 9.23 -3.66
CA PRO A 37 -4.46 9.23 -5.01
C PRO A 37 -3.85 7.86 -5.36
N LEU A 38 -4.12 7.35 -6.57
CA LEU A 38 -3.50 6.11 -7.03
C LEU A 38 -1.97 6.25 -6.94
N HIS A 39 -1.32 5.23 -6.39
CA HIS A 39 0.12 5.23 -6.23
C HIS A 39 0.79 5.28 -7.61
N LYS A 40 1.72 6.22 -7.84
CA LYS A 40 2.36 6.41 -9.16
C LYS A 40 3.01 5.12 -9.69
N PHE A 41 3.60 4.33 -8.80
CA PHE A 41 4.18 3.04 -9.18
C PHE A 41 3.14 2.01 -9.63
N GLN A 42 1.91 2.05 -9.09
CA GLN A 42 0.84 1.15 -9.53
C GLN A 42 0.49 1.44 -11.00
N VAL A 43 0.34 2.72 -11.35
CA VAL A 43 0.11 3.13 -12.75
C VAL A 43 1.27 2.71 -13.65
N ALA A 44 2.52 2.91 -13.21
CA ALA A 44 3.70 2.47 -13.95
C ALA A 44 3.69 0.94 -14.19
N CYS A 45 3.33 0.14 -13.17
CA CYS A 45 3.19 -1.30 -13.31
C CYS A 45 2.15 -1.69 -14.37
N TRP A 46 0.98 -1.04 -14.40
CA TRP A 46 -0.04 -1.27 -15.42
C TRP A 46 0.47 -0.97 -16.83
N VAL A 47 1.16 0.16 -17.01
CA VAL A 47 1.74 0.54 -18.30
C VAL A 47 2.76 -0.50 -18.77
N VAL A 48 3.70 -0.89 -17.88
CA VAL A 48 4.71 -1.89 -18.19
C VAL A 48 4.07 -3.24 -18.54
N PHE A 49 3.08 -3.68 -17.76
CA PHE A 49 2.35 -4.92 -18.01
C PHE A 49 1.67 -4.92 -19.40
N LEU A 50 1.00 -3.82 -19.76
CA LEU A 50 0.37 -3.68 -21.08
C LEU A 50 1.41 -3.73 -22.20
N VAL A 51 2.51 -3.00 -22.09
CA VAL A 51 3.58 -3.01 -23.10
C VAL A 51 4.17 -4.41 -23.28
N LEU A 52 4.47 -5.11 -22.18
CA LEU A 52 5.00 -6.48 -22.24
C LEU A 52 3.99 -7.45 -22.89
N THR A 53 2.71 -7.33 -22.52
CA THR A 53 1.64 -8.18 -23.07
C THR A 53 1.50 -7.93 -24.57
N SER A 54 1.27 -6.67 -24.98
CA SER A 54 1.11 -6.31 -26.39
C SER A 54 2.31 -6.74 -27.24
N THR A 55 3.54 -6.51 -26.76
CA THR A 55 4.76 -6.91 -27.49
C THR A 55 4.89 -8.44 -27.58
N ASN A 56 4.59 -9.18 -26.52
CA ASN A 56 4.63 -10.65 -26.56
C ASN A 56 3.61 -11.24 -27.52
N PHE A 57 2.33 -10.89 -27.38
CA PHE A 57 1.25 -11.48 -28.15
C PHE A 57 1.19 -10.97 -29.59
N GLY A 58 1.61 -9.72 -29.83
CA GLY A 58 1.57 -9.06 -31.13
C GLY A 58 2.83 -9.19 -31.97
N ILE A 59 4.00 -9.42 -31.34
CA ILE A 59 5.29 -9.47 -32.07
C ILE A 59 6.00 -10.80 -31.80
N PHE A 60 6.37 -11.10 -30.55
CA PHE A 60 7.25 -12.25 -30.28
C PHE A 60 6.60 -13.60 -30.60
N ILE A 61 5.35 -13.83 -30.19
CA ILE A 61 4.67 -15.12 -30.44
C ILE A 61 4.36 -15.31 -31.94
N PRO A 62 3.87 -14.31 -32.70
CA PRO A 62 3.72 -14.42 -34.14
C PRO A 62 5.00 -14.71 -34.93
N LEU A 63 6.15 -14.18 -34.47
CA LEU A 63 7.46 -14.44 -35.09
C LEU A 63 7.99 -15.85 -34.79
N MET A 64 7.40 -16.56 -33.82
CA MET A 64 7.84 -17.90 -33.44
C MET A 64 7.43 -18.93 -34.50
N PRO A 65 8.23 -20.01 -34.71
CA PRO A 65 7.90 -21.03 -35.67
C PRO A 65 6.51 -21.66 -35.46
N PRO A 66 5.79 -22.03 -36.53
CA PRO A 66 4.38 -22.44 -36.45
C PRO A 66 4.09 -23.59 -35.47
N TYR A 67 5.04 -24.49 -35.31
CA TYR A 67 4.91 -25.67 -34.44
C TYR A 67 4.89 -25.33 -32.94
N TRP A 68 5.51 -24.22 -32.52
CA TRP A 68 5.47 -23.76 -31.11
C TRP A 68 4.42 -22.69 -30.85
N ARG A 69 3.90 -22.04 -31.90
CA ARG A 69 3.09 -20.83 -31.78
C ARG A 69 1.86 -21.01 -30.89
N TYR A 70 1.09 -22.08 -31.08
CA TYR A 70 -0.11 -22.35 -30.26
C TYR A 70 0.24 -22.66 -28.80
N THR A 71 1.29 -23.45 -28.57
CA THR A 71 1.79 -23.76 -27.24
C THR A 71 2.26 -22.49 -26.53
N ALA A 72 2.99 -21.61 -27.24
CA ALA A 72 3.45 -20.34 -26.71
C ALA A 72 2.28 -19.40 -26.36
N TYR A 73 1.25 -19.31 -27.20
CA TYR A 73 0.03 -18.56 -26.86
C TYR A 73 -0.66 -19.11 -25.61
N GLY A 74 -0.84 -20.43 -25.52
CA GLY A 74 -1.53 -21.05 -24.39
C GLY A 74 -0.78 -20.88 -23.07
N VAL A 75 0.51 -21.20 -23.05
CA VAL A 75 1.33 -21.13 -21.83
C VAL A 75 1.52 -19.68 -21.40
N THR A 76 1.95 -18.81 -22.32
CA THR A 76 2.18 -17.40 -22.01
C THR A 76 0.87 -16.71 -21.63
N GLY A 77 -0.21 -16.96 -22.35
CA GLY A 77 -1.55 -16.44 -22.04
C GLY A 77 -2.00 -16.80 -20.63
N SER A 78 -1.83 -18.07 -20.25
CA SER A 78 -2.20 -18.55 -18.93
C SER A 78 -1.40 -17.86 -17.82
N ILE A 79 -0.09 -17.70 -18.00
CA ILE A 79 0.79 -17.03 -17.03
C ILE A 79 0.41 -15.55 -16.87
N PHE A 80 0.22 -14.83 -17.98
CA PHE A 80 -0.17 -13.41 -17.95
C PHE A 80 -1.55 -13.21 -17.32
N LEU A 81 -2.52 -14.08 -17.62
CA LEU A 81 -3.85 -14.03 -17.01
C LEU A 81 -3.77 -14.31 -15.50
N PHE A 82 -3.06 -15.36 -15.09
CA PHE A 82 -2.87 -15.67 -13.67
C PHE A 82 -2.22 -14.50 -12.93
N HIS A 83 -1.17 -13.92 -13.51
CA HIS A 83 -0.51 -12.75 -12.94
C HIS A 83 -1.47 -11.57 -12.79
N LEU A 84 -2.27 -11.27 -13.82
CA LEU A 84 -3.27 -10.20 -13.78
C LEU A 84 -4.30 -10.43 -12.66
N VAL A 85 -4.82 -11.65 -12.52
CA VAL A 85 -5.78 -12.01 -11.47
C VAL A 85 -5.16 -11.81 -10.08
N VAL A 86 -3.96 -12.34 -9.85
CA VAL A 86 -3.25 -12.17 -8.57
C VAL A 86 -2.98 -10.69 -8.30
N HIS A 87 -2.60 -9.91 -9.31
CA HIS A 87 -2.35 -8.49 -9.16
C HIS A 87 -3.63 -7.72 -8.77
N ILE A 88 -4.75 -7.99 -9.43
CA ILE A 88 -6.05 -7.40 -9.09
C ILE A 88 -6.43 -7.75 -7.65
N ILE A 89 -6.28 -9.02 -7.25
CA ILE A 89 -6.55 -9.47 -5.88
C ILE A 89 -5.66 -8.70 -4.91
N ALA A 90 -4.34 -8.65 -5.16
CA ALA A 90 -3.39 -7.97 -4.28
C ALA A 90 -3.71 -6.47 -4.09
N VAL A 91 -4.12 -5.77 -5.15
CA VAL A 91 -4.53 -4.35 -5.10
C VAL A 91 -5.88 -4.17 -4.38
N SER A 92 -6.73 -5.20 -4.40
CA SER A 92 -8.09 -5.16 -3.84
C SER A 92 -8.16 -5.59 -2.37
N ILE A 93 -7.17 -6.37 -1.89
CA ILE A 93 -7.08 -6.76 -0.48
C ILE A 93 -6.90 -5.49 0.37
N ASN A 94 -7.84 -5.29 1.29
CA ASN A 94 -7.71 -4.30 2.35
C ASN A 94 -6.75 -4.86 3.41
N PRO A 95 -5.63 -4.18 3.74
CA PRO A 95 -4.72 -4.65 4.78
C PRO A 95 -5.31 -4.53 6.19
N ALA A 96 -6.45 -3.85 6.38
CA ALA A 96 -7.07 -3.70 7.69
C ALA A 96 -7.73 -5.00 8.18
N GLU A 97 -7.51 -5.33 9.45
CA GLU A 97 -8.14 -6.48 10.09
C GLU A 97 -9.67 -6.31 10.20
N LYS A 98 -10.39 -7.43 10.21
CA LYS A 98 -11.86 -7.46 10.26
C LYS A 98 -12.43 -6.75 11.50
N SER A 99 -11.71 -6.75 12.62
CA SER A 99 -12.05 -6.04 13.86
C SER A 99 -12.05 -4.51 13.68
N VAL A 100 -11.13 -3.99 12.88
CA VAL A 100 -11.07 -2.57 12.49
C VAL A 100 -12.17 -2.24 11.47
N HIS A 101 -12.63 -3.24 10.71
CA HIS A 101 -13.66 -3.08 9.67
C HIS A 101 -15.05 -2.72 10.19
N GLN A 102 -15.39 -3.10 11.42
CA GLN A 102 -16.70 -2.83 12.02
C GLN A 102 -16.86 -1.38 12.51
N LYS A 103 -15.77 -0.63 12.58
CA LYS A 103 -15.81 0.79 12.95
C LYS A 103 -16.06 1.63 11.71
N ASN A 104 -16.94 2.63 11.82
CA ASN A 104 -17.29 3.49 10.70
C ASN A 104 -16.06 4.28 10.23
N TYR A 105 -15.44 3.89 9.11
CA TYR A 105 -14.39 4.64 8.41
C TYR A 105 -14.84 6.03 7.90
N LEU A 106 -16.11 6.36 8.10
CA LEU A 106 -16.67 7.69 7.83
C LEU A 106 -16.24 8.71 8.88
N GLU A 107 -15.84 8.25 10.08
CA GLU A 107 -15.33 9.15 11.09
C GLU A 107 -13.85 9.49 10.85
N PRO A 108 -13.46 10.76 11.07
CA PRO A 108 -12.08 11.17 11.13
C PRO A 108 -11.21 10.19 11.93
N MET A 109 -10.12 9.70 11.35
CA MET A 109 -9.18 8.90 12.14
C MET A 109 -8.68 9.76 13.31
N PRO A 110 -8.84 9.32 14.57
CA PRO A 110 -8.47 10.14 15.72
C PRO A 110 -6.97 10.43 15.68
N VAL A 111 -6.56 11.63 16.11
CA VAL A 111 -5.15 11.98 16.18
C VAL A 111 -4.56 11.30 17.42
N PHE A 112 -3.52 10.49 17.22
CA PHE A 112 -2.83 9.84 18.34
C PHE A 112 -2.19 10.88 19.27
N ASP A 113 -2.59 10.88 20.53
CA ASP A 113 -2.08 11.78 21.54
C ASP A 113 -0.93 11.13 22.34
N ARG A 114 0.30 11.56 22.04
CA ARG A 114 1.51 11.08 22.73
C ARG A 114 1.60 11.49 24.19
N SER A 115 0.80 12.46 24.63
CA SER A 115 0.74 12.85 26.04
C SER A 115 -0.02 11.84 26.89
N LYS A 116 -0.93 11.07 26.29
CA LYS A 116 -1.74 10.02 26.95
C LYS A 116 -1.12 8.64 26.82
N HIS A 117 -0.54 8.32 25.66
CA HIS A 117 0.07 7.02 25.38
C HIS A 117 1.43 7.19 24.72
N ALA A 118 2.48 6.53 25.23
CA ALA A 118 3.83 6.60 24.65
C ALA A 118 3.91 5.90 23.28
N HIS A 119 3.11 4.85 23.08
CA HIS A 119 3.07 4.03 21.88
C HIS A 119 1.63 3.81 21.41
N VAL A 120 1.46 3.69 20.08
CA VAL A 120 0.14 3.47 19.44
C VAL A 120 -0.48 2.13 19.84
N ILE A 121 0.38 1.12 20.01
CA ILE A 121 0.01 -0.21 20.50
C ILE A 121 0.67 -0.38 21.86
N GLN A 122 -0.13 -0.72 22.86
CA GLN A 122 0.32 -1.00 24.22
C GLN A 122 -0.49 -2.18 24.77
N ASP A 123 0.15 -3.14 25.43
CA ASP A 123 -0.50 -4.31 26.02
C ASP A 123 -1.42 -5.10 25.06
N LEU A 124 -0.96 -5.30 23.82
CA LEU A 124 -1.75 -5.90 22.72
C LEU A 124 -3.04 -5.14 22.38
N TYR A 125 -3.13 -3.85 22.72
CA TYR A 125 -4.23 -2.97 22.37
C TYR A 125 -3.76 -1.81 21.50
N CYS A 126 -4.40 -1.62 20.36
CA CYS A 126 -4.21 -0.45 19.50
C CYS A 126 -5.11 0.68 20.00
N HIS A 127 -4.55 1.73 20.60
CA HIS A 127 -5.31 2.89 21.09
C HIS A 127 -5.80 3.82 19.97
N LEU A 128 -5.28 3.65 18.75
CA LEU A 128 -5.67 4.45 17.59
C LEU A 128 -6.86 3.84 16.83
N CYS A 129 -6.89 2.51 16.74
CA CYS A 129 -8.02 1.75 16.19
C CYS A 129 -9.02 1.32 17.28
N GLU A 130 -8.63 1.48 18.55
CA GLU A 130 -9.38 1.05 19.74
C GLU A 130 -9.76 -0.45 19.68
N THR A 131 -8.84 -1.31 19.27
CA THR A 131 -9.03 -2.76 19.13
C THR A 131 -7.82 -3.52 19.67
N ASN A 132 -8.01 -4.74 20.17
CA ASN A 132 -6.89 -5.65 20.42
C ASN A 132 -6.22 -6.05 19.09
N VAL A 133 -4.89 -6.24 19.12
CA VAL A 133 -4.04 -6.71 18.01
C VAL A 133 -3.59 -8.15 18.20
#